data_AF-A0A6A5XEU8-F1
#
_entry.id   AF-A0A6A5XEU8-F1
#
_cell.length_a   1.000
_cell.length_b   1.000
_cell.length_c   1.000
_cell.angle_alpha   90.00
_cell.angle_beta   90.00
_cell.angle_gamma   90.00
#
_symmetry.space_group_name_H-M   'P 1'
#
loop_
_entity.id
_entity.type
_entity.pdbx_description
1 polymer ?
#
loop_
_entity_poly.entity_id
_entity_poly.type
_entity_poly.pdbx_seq_one_letter_code
_entity_poly.pdbx_strand_id
1 'polypeptide(L)'
;MSSGVDVRRRPGIWSYFSFNSGPRRRTSVSLPRVNTNNSDDDPFEKPDRHRRTNSAGFMTDYKGGVMNQGQRMRYLKTGGIIAFVLLILYFVAPHDAIARVPSPGGGGKGQTAAEGAETSKCERSYSKEKPLIQYALMIDAGSTGSRIHVYKFNNCGPTPELESEVFEMTAKKEGGSGLSSYKADAEGAAQSLDVLMEVAVKNVPPAYQGCTPVAVKATAGLRKLGEAMSDAILKAVRNRLETKFPFPVVAEEKGGVQVMDGKDEGVYAWITANYLLGKIGGPDKSPTAAVLDLGGGSTQIVFEPTFKDSPHGGMPEKLAPGDHKYELDFGGRHFELYQHSYLGYGLMEARNNLHVAVLNSVYEQNKASESKAWLEKPIVNPCIAPRMSKEVQVMLPQGHILGASVSVNMTGPAEGSPALCRSFAEKTLEKDAECKLAPCAFRGVHQPSFEKTFAREDVYLFSYFYDRTQPLGMPESFSLDELKDLTNRVCHGEGAWDVFESVPDAMTELRDRPEWCLDLNFQLALLHTGYEMPINREVKIAKKIKGNELGWCLGASLPLLSQESGWKCKVREVQ
;
A
#
# COMPACT_ATOMS: atom_id res chain seq x y z
N MET A 1 -18.93 13.12 26.83
CA MET A 1 -18.84 14.47 26.25
C MET A 1 -17.96 14.38 25.01
N SER A 2 -18.53 14.72 23.86
CA SER A 2 -17.87 14.72 22.56
C SER A 2 -16.86 15.86 22.50
N SER A 3 -15.66 15.61 21.95
CA SER A 3 -14.76 16.67 21.49
C SER A 3 -14.29 16.30 20.08
N GLY A 4 -15.06 16.76 19.10
CA GLY A 4 -14.65 16.79 17.70
C GLY A 4 -13.64 17.90 17.49
N VAL A 5 -12.48 17.55 16.94
CA VAL A 5 -11.52 18.51 16.41
C VAL A 5 -11.78 18.60 14.91
N ASP A 6 -12.44 19.68 14.51
CA ASP A 6 -12.61 20.08 13.10
C ASP A 6 -11.24 20.42 12.50
N VAL A 7 -10.69 19.52 11.70
CA VAL A 7 -9.58 19.83 10.80
C VAL A 7 -10.17 20.43 9.53
N ARG A 8 -10.12 21.77 9.42
CA ARG A 8 -10.44 22.50 8.18
C ARG A 8 -9.55 21.98 7.04
N ARG A 9 -10.14 21.16 6.16
CA ARG A 9 -9.57 20.77 4.86
C ARG A 9 -9.35 22.03 4.02
N ARG A 10 -8.11 22.23 3.54
CA ARG A 10 -7.87 23.08 2.37
C ARG A 10 -8.32 22.30 1.13
N PRO A 11 -9.08 22.88 0.18
CA PRO A 11 -9.42 22.19 -1.04
C PRO A 11 -8.14 21.96 -1.86
N GLY A 12 -7.83 20.70 -2.17
CA GLY A 12 -6.80 20.33 -3.13
C GLY A 12 -7.24 20.68 -4.56
N ILE A 13 -6.29 20.81 -5.48
CA ILE A 13 -6.52 21.18 -6.90
C ILE A 13 -7.65 20.35 -7.58
N TRP A 14 -7.85 19.10 -7.15
CA TRP A 14 -8.90 18.20 -7.62
C TRP A 14 -10.33 18.63 -7.32
N SER A 15 -10.54 19.52 -6.33
CA SER A 15 -11.86 20.07 -6.00
C SER A 15 -12.38 21.12 -6.99
N TYR A 16 -11.54 21.55 -7.94
CA TYR A 16 -11.91 22.55 -8.97
C TYR A 16 -12.22 21.94 -10.34
N PHE A 17 -12.01 20.63 -10.52
CA PHE A 17 -12.36 19.96 -11.77
C PHE A 17 -13.78 19.42 -11.70
N SER A 18 -14.69 20.02 -12.48
CA SER A 18 -16.05 19.51 -12.66
C SER A 18 -16.03 18.32 -13.62
N PHE A 19 -16.13 17.12 -13.07
CA PHE A 19 -16.29 15.87 -13.81
C PHE A 19 -17.76 15.67 -14.20
N ASN A 20 -18.24 16.40 -15.21
CA ASN A 20 -19.54 16.08 -15.82
C ASN A 20 -19.60 16.60 -17.27
N SER A 21 -19.67 15.69 -18.23
CA SER A 21 -19.99 16.03 -19.63
C SER A 21 -21.07 15.08 -20.18
N GLY A 22 -22.32 15.46 -19.94
CA GLY A 22 -23.49 14.95 -20.66
C GLY A 22 -24.11 16.06 -21.52
N PRO A 23 -24.71 15.74 -22.69
CA PRO A 23 -25.04 16.76 -23.69
C PRO A 23 -26.19 17.68 -23.25
N ARG A 24 -25.96 18.98 -23.43
CA ARG A 24 -26.92 20.06 -23.19
C ARG A 24 -28.19 19.87 -24.02
N ARG A 25 -29.32 19.60 -23.36
CA ARG A 25 -30.66 19.84 -23.93
C ARG A 25 -31.09 21.26 -23.57
N ARG A 26 -31.15 22.14 -24.57
CA ARG A 26 -31.81 23.44 -24.48
C ARG A 26 -33.32 23.24 -24.42
N THR A 27 -33.95 23.73 -23.37
CA THR A 27 -35.34 24.21 -23.44
C THR A 27 -35.43 25.51 -22.65
N SER A 28 -35.57 26.59 -23.41
CA SER A 28 -35.91 27.93 -22.96
C SER A 28 -37.35 27.97 -22.46
N VAL A 29 -37.58 28.52 -21.27
CA VAL A 29 -38.83 29.26 -21.00
C VAL A 29 -38.43 30.54 -20.27
N SER A 30 -38.83 31.64 -20.89
CA SER A 30 -38.55 33.02 -20.52
C SER A 30 -39.72 33.64 -19.74
N LEU A 31 -39.37 34.68 -18.97
CA LEU A 31 -40.16 35.83 -18.49
C LEU A 31 -40.69 35.78 -17.02
N PRO A 32 -40.84 36.94 -16.35
CA PRO A 32 -40.12 38.22 -16.49
C PRO A 32 -39.62 38.82 -15.15
N ARG A 33 -38.61 39.69 -15.26
CA ARG A 33 -38.24 40.67 -14.22
C ARG A 33 -39.32 41.75 -14.16
N VAL A 34 -39.87 41.99 -12.97
CA VAL A 34 -40.60 43.22 -12.64
C VAL A 34 -39.79 43.98 -11.60
N ASN A 35 -39.66 45.27 -11.88
CA ASN A 35 -38.95 46.28 -11.11
C ASN A 35 -39.99 47.12 -10.37
N THR A 36 -39.60 47.65 -9.20
CA THR A 36 -40.16 48.79 -8.44
C THR A 36 -41.37 48.62 -7.50
N ASN A 37 -41.09 49.05 -6.25
CA ASN A 37 -41.92 49.79 -5.29
C ASN A 37 -43.28 49.24 -4.88
N ASN A 38 -43.34 48.58 -3.72
CA ASN A 38 -43.94 49.18 -2.52
C ASN A 38 -43.74 48.28 -1.29
N SER A 39 -43.66 48.96 -0.17
CA SER A 39 -43.70 48.50 1.22
C SER A 39 -44.76 47.44 1.50
N ASP A 40 -44.36 46.35 2.16
CA ASP A 40 -45.13 45.71 3.22
C ASP A 40 -44.16 44.93 4.13
N ASP A 41 -44.27 45.20 5.43
CA ASP A 41 -43.39 44.74 6.50
C ASP A 41 -43.49 43.22 6.75
N ASP A 42 -42.34 42.56 6.90
CA ASP A 42 -42.25 41.20 7.45
C ASP A 42 -42.36 41.28 8.99
N PRO A 43 -43.37 40.64 9.63
CA PRO A 43 -43.54 40.71 11.08
C PRO A 43 -42.48 39.98 11.91
N PHE A 44 -41.47 39.33 11.29
CA PHE A 44 -40.52 38.48 12.00
C PHE A 44 -39.04 38.85 11.83
N GLU A 45 -38.71 40.01 11.25
CA GLU A 45 -37.32 40.44 11.12
C GLU A 45 -36.79 41.16 12.38
N LYS A 46 -35.80 40.56 13.05
CA LYS A 46 -35.12 41.17 14.22
C LYS A 46 -34.05 42.17 13.76
N PRO A 47 -34.00 43.38 14.33
CA PRO A 47 -33.09 44.43 13.89
C PRO A 47 -31.64 44.17 14.34
N ASP A 48 -30.70 44.75 13.58
CA ASP A 48 -29.30 45.04 13.94
C ASP A 48 -28.20 44.03 13.57
N ARG A 49 -28.06 43.68 12.29
CA ARG A 49 -26.80 43.05 11.82
C ARG A 49 -26.09 43.67 10.64
N HIS A 50 -26.17 44.99 10.41
CA HIS A 50 -25.15 45.66 9.60
C HIS A 50 -24.89 47.11 10.02
N ARG A 51 -23.77 47.36 10.73
CA ARG A 51 -22.97 48.56 10.47
C ARG A 51 -21.50 48.37 10.83
N ARG A 52 -20.65 48.71 9.85
CA ARG A 52 -19.18 48.79 9.86
C ARG A 52 -18.70 50.16 10.40
N THR A 53 -17.36 50.27 10.51
CA THR A 53 -16.48 51.45 10.75
C THR A 53 -16.16 51.69 12.23
N ASN A 54 -14.95 52.05 12.67
CA ASN A 54 -13.65 52.32 12.04
C ASN A 54 -12.54 52.21 13.12
N SER A 55 -11.30 52.06 12.67
CA SER A 55 -10.06 52.04 13.46
C SER A 55 -9.63 53.41 14.01
N ALA A 56 -9.06 53.41 15.23
CA ALA A 56 -7.85 54.15 15.69
C ALA A 56 -8.01 54.73 17.11
N GLY A 57 -6.99 54.57 17.98
CA GLY A 57 -6.78 55.45 19.15
C GLY A 57 -6.52 54.78 20.51
N PHE A 58 -5.25 54.44 20.72
CA PHE A 58 -4.45 54.27 21.94
C PHE A 58 -4.98 54.76 23.33
N MET A 59 -4.89 53.85 24.32
CA MET A 59 -4.60 54.00 25.79
C MET A 59 -4.97 55.30 26.53
N THR A 60 -5.91 55.20 27.50
CA THR A 60 -5.74 55.39 28.97
C THR A 60 -7.10 55.71 29.61
N ASP A 61 -7.54 54.90 30.58
CA ASP A 61 -7.86 55.30 31.98
C ASP A 61 -8.91 54.40 32.63
N TYR A 62 -8.52 53.85 33.77
CA TYR A 62 -9.34 53.10 34.70
C TYR A 62 -10.11 54.08 35.60
N LYS A 63 -11.45 54.00 35.65
CA LYS A 63 -12.20 54.36 36.88
C LYS A 63 -13.66 53.85 36.87
N GLY A 64 -13.89 52.87 37.75
CA GLY A 64 -15.01 52.80 38.69
C GLY A 64 -16.45 52.94 38.18
N GLY A 65 -17.07 51.83 37.79
CA GLY A 65 -18.52 51.66 37.77
C GLY A 65 -18.98 50.72 38.90
N VAL A 66 -19.77 51.25 39.83
CA VAL A 66 -20.31 50.56 41.01
C VAL A 66 -21.26 49.42 40.58
N MET A 67 -20.87 48.17 40.83
CA MET A 67 -21.74 47.00 40.59
C MET A 67 -22.91 46.96 41.60
N ASN A 68 -24.11 46.78 41.06
CA ASN A 68 -25.36 46.63 41.79
C ASN A 68 -25.30 45.46 42.81
N GLN A 69 -25.71 45.71 44.06
CA GLN A 69 -25.58 44.79 45.21
C GLN A 69 -26.16 43.38 44.95
N GLY A 70 -27.20 43.27 44.11
CA GLY A 70 -27.84 42.01 43.75
C GLY A 70 -26.99 41.09 42.85
N GLN A 71 -26.12 41.65 42.00
CA GLN A 71 -25.22 40.86 41.15
C GLN A 71 -23.98 40.39 41.92
N ARG A 72 -23.43 41.22 42.80
CA ARG A 72 -22.29 40.84 43.66
C ARG A 72 -22.60 39.63 44.54
N MET A 73 -23.80 39.56 45.11
CA MET A 73 -24.21 38.42 45.93
C MET A 73 -24.36 37.12 45.12
N ARG A 74 -24.76 37.21 43.83
CA ARG A 74 -24.81 36.04 42.94
C ARG A 74 -23.42 35.57 42.55
N TYR A 75 -22.50 36.48 42.19
CA TYR A 75 -21.12 36.10 41.88
C TYR A 75 -20.36 35.55 43.10
N LEU A 76 -20.61 36.07 44.31
CA LEU A 76 -20.04 35.52 45.55
C LEU A 76 -20.58 34.13 45.87
N LYS A 77 -21.88 33.88 45.67
CA LYS A 77 -22.47 32.55 45.89
C LYS A 77 -22.00 31.55 44.83
N THR A 78 -22.01 31.93 43.55
CA THR A 78 -21.54 31.04 42.47
C THR A 78 -20.03 30.81 42.55
N GLY A 79 -19.25 31.85 42.86
CA GLY A 79 -17.82 31.75 43.10
C GLY A 79 -17.48 30.90 44.33
N GLY A 80 -18.24 31.05 45.42
CA GLY A 80 -18.12 30.21 46.62
C GLY A 80 -18.43 28.74 46.35
N ILE A 81 -19.48 28.45 45.56
CA ILE A 81 -19.82 27.07 45.17
C ILE A 81 -18.74 26.48 44.26
N ILE A 82 -18.25 27.23 43.28
CA ILE A 82 -17.17 26.75 42.40
C ILE A 82 -15.88 26.52 43.20
N ALA A 83 -15.51 27.44 44.09
CA ALA A 83 -14.34 27.27 44.95
C ALA A 83 -14.50 26.05 45.87
N PHE A 84 -15.68 25.83 46.45
CA PHE A 84 -15.95 24.68 47.29
C PHE A 84 -15.90 23.36 46.51
N VAL A 85 -16.44 23.31 45.29
CA VAL A 85 -16.35 22.14 44.41
C VAL A 85 -14.91 21.87 43.99
N LEU A 86 -14.13 22.90 43.67
CA LEU A 86 -12.70 22.77 43.35
C LEU A 86 -11.89 22.33 44.57
N LEU A 87 -12.25 22.77 45.77
CA LEU A 87 -11.56 22.40 47.01
C LEU A 87 -11.92 20.97 47.43
N ILE A 88 -13.16 20.53 47.23
CA ILE A 88 -13.54 19.10 47.35
C ILE A 88 -12.81 18.28 46.30
N LEU A 89 -12.76 18.70 45.03
CA LEU A 89 -11.98 17.98 44.02
C LEU A 89 -10.49 17.97 44.35
N TYR A 90 -9.94 19.01 44.96
CA TYR A 90 -8.53 19.02 45.40
C TYR A 90 -8.26 18.06 46.57
N PHE A 91 -9.18 17.96 47.53
CA PHE A 91 -9.01 17.10 48.71
C PHE A 91 -9.49 15.65 48.50
N VAL A 92 -10.37 15.41 47.54
CA VAL A 92 -10.96 14.08 47.23
C VAL A 92 -10.35 13.48 45.97
N ALA A 93 -9.79 14.28 45.05
CA ALA A 93 -8.97 13.70 43.98
C ALA A 93 -7.69 13.13 44.59
N PRO A 94 -7.37 11.86 44.32
CA PRO A 94 -6.14 11.27 44.82
C PRO A 94 -4.96 12.06 44.27
N HIS A 95 -4.15 12.63 45.16
CA HIS A 95 -2.92 13.34 44.79
C HIS A 95 -1.84 12.43 44.17
N ASP A 96 -2.12 11.14 44.02
CA ASP A 96 -1.34 10.19 43.24
C ASP A 96 -2.22 9.50 42.18
N ALA A 97 -2.56 10.22 41.11
CA ALA A 97 -3.13 9.62 39.90
C ALA A 97 -2.81 10.43 38.63
N ILE A 98 -1.56 10.87 38.48
CA ILE A 98 -0.97 10.83 37.13
C ILE A 98 -0.77 9.34 36.87
N ALA A 99 -1.45 8.82 35.84
CA ALA A 99 -1.33 7.44 35.39
C ALA A 99 0.12 7.13 34.99
N ARG A 100 0.95 6.80 35.99
CA ARG A 100 2.04 5.86 35.82
C ARG A 100 1.37 4.52 35.57
N VAL A 101 1.59 3.99 34.36
CA VAL A 101 1.45 2.57 34.06
C VAL A 101 1.99 1.77 35.26
N PRO A 102 1.32 0.70 35.73
CA PRO A 102 1.78 -0.04 36.89
C PRO A 102 3.19 -0.55 36.58
N SER A 103 4.19 -0.03 37.29
CA SER A 103 5.49 -0.68 37.37
C SER A 103 5.28 -1.90 38.26
N PRO A 104 5.42 -3.14 37.76
CA PRO A 104 5.56 -4.28 38.66
C PRO A 104 6.82 -4.06 39.49
N GLY A 105 6.75 -4.47 40.75
CA GLY A 105 7.76 -4.22 41.78
C GLY A 105 9.19 -4.58 41.38
N GLY A 106 10.11 -3.91 42.06
CA GLY A 106 11.56 -3.98 41.85
C GLY A 106 12.12 -5.40 41.76
N GLY A 107 12.91 -5.61 40.71
CA GLY A 107 13.69 -6.81 40.46
C GLY A 107 14.41 -6.78 39.12
N GLY A 108 15.41 -5.90 38.96
CA GLY A 108 16.44 -5.93 37.91
C GLY A 108 16.16 -5.08 36.66
N LYS A 109 17.11 -4.21 36.31
CA LYS A 109 16.99 -3.17 35.28
C LYS A 109 17.14 -3.76 33.86
N GLY A 110 16.32 -3.31 32.89
CA GLY A 110 16.49 -3.62 31.46
C GLY A 110 17.83 -3.12 30.89
N GLN A 111 18.18 -3.58 29.68
CA GLN A 111 19.45 -3.29 29.01
C GLN A 111 19.49 -1.84 28.48
N THR A 112 20.67 -1.25 28.36
CA THR A 112 20.88 0.09 27.76
C THR A 112 21.44 -0.02 26.34
N ALA A 113 21.38 1.05 25.56
CA ALA A 113 22.03 1.11 24.25
C ALA A 113 23.56 1.18 24.40
N ALA A 114 24.29 0.75 23.37
CA ALA A 114 25.71 1.08 23.24
C ALA A 114 25.85 2.56 22.86
N GLU A 115 27.00 3.14 23.19
CA GLU A 115 27.31 4.54 22.96
C GLU A 115 27.13 4.92 21.48
N GLY A 116 26.39 6.00 21.22
CA GLY A 116 26.10 6.52 19.88
C GLY A 116 24.94 5.84 19.15
N ALA A 117 24.26 4.86 19.76
CA ALA A 117 23.07 4.22 19.21
C ALA A 117 21.80 4.49 20.03
N GLU A 118 21.85 5.44 20.96
CA GLU A 118 20.78 5.76 21.89
C GLU A 118 19.46 6.11 21.17
N THR A 119 18.37 5.96 21.90
CA THR A 119 17.04 6.39 21.49
C THR A 119 16.53 7.48 22.42
N SER A 120 15.77 8.43 21.87
CA SER A 120 15.08 9.44 22.67
C SER A 120 13.79 8.91 23.33
N LYS A 121 13.43 7.64 23.10
CA LYS A 121 12.16 7.05 23.55
C LYS A 121 12.23 6.52 24.98
N CYS A 122 13.32 5.86 25.36
CA CYS A 122 13.54 5.33 26.70
C CYS A 122 15.02 5.02 26.94
N GLU A 123 15.44 4.96 28.21
CA GLU A 123 16.83 4.66 28.59
C GLU A 123 17.12 3.16 28.71
N ARG A 124 16.07 2.34 28.90
CA ARG A 124 16.19 0.90 29.17
C ARG A 124 15.11 0.11 28.43
N SER A 125 15.47 -1.10 28.01
CA SER A 125 14.52 -2.03 27.38
C SER A 125 13.38 -2.43 28.33
N TYR A 126 12.23 -2.75 27.74
CA TYR A 126 11.02 -3.22 28.42
C TYR A 126 11.24 -4.54 29.18
N SER A 127 12.10 -5.43 28.65
CA SER A 127 12.45 -6.72 29.25
C SER A 127 13.96 -6.93 29.25
N LYS A 128 14.48 -7.68 30.23
CA LYS A 128 15.92 -7.92 30.40
C LYS A 128 16.50 -8.81 29.31
N GLU A 129 15.64 -9.62 28.70
CA GLU A 129 15.97 -10.61 27.70
C GLU A 129 16.22 -9.96 26.32
N LYS A 130 15.80 -8.70 26.14
CA LYS A 130 15.96 -7.96 24.89
C LYS A 130 16.91 -6.77 25.06
N PRO A 131 17.80 -6.51 24.09
CA PRO A 131 18.59 -5.29 24.07
C PRO A 131 17.69 -4.07 23.82
N LEU A 132 18.12 -2.87 24.24
CA LEU A 132 17.34 -1.65 23.99
C LEU A 132 17.19 -1.35 22.50
N ILE A 133 18.26 -1.56 21.73
CA ILE A 133 18.32 -1.28 20.29
C ILE A 133 18.64 -2.56 19.54
N GLN A 134 17.96 -2.77 18.41
CA GLN A 134 18.24 -3.85 17.48
C GLN A 134 18.22 -3.32 16.05
N TYR A 135 18.99 -3.97 15.19
CA TYR A 135 18.95 -3.75 13.75
C TYR A 135 18.57 -5.04 13.05
N ALA A 136 17.93 -4.93 11.88
CA ALA A 136 17.68 -6.06 11.00
C ALA A 136 17.87 -5.61 9.55
N LEU A 137 18.45 -6.49 8.74
CA LEU A 137 18.71 -6.25 7.32
C LEU A 137 17.85 -7.18 6.48
N MET A 138 17.12 -6.61 5.53
CA MET A 138 16.34 -7.37 4.56
C MET A 138 16.74 -6.95 3.15
N ILE A 139 17.12 -7.93 2.34
CA ILE A 139 17.32 -7.75 0.91
C ILE A 139 16.11 -8.32 0.16
N ASP A 140 15.40 -7.43 -0.54
CA ASP A 140 14.40 -7.79 -1.53
C ASP A 140 15.09 -7.99 -2.88
N ALA A 141 15.19 -9.23 -3.33
CA ALA A 141 15.68 -9.58 -4.65
C ALA A 141 14.52 -9.67 -5.66
N GLY A 142 14.11 -8.49 -6.13
CA GLY A 142 13.11 -8.31 -7.19
C GLY A 142 13.60 -8.71 -8.58
N SER A 143 12.68 -8.87 -9.53
CA SER A 143 13.00 -9.22 -10.92
C SER A 143 13.69 -8.08 -11.69
N THR A 144 13.35 -6.82 -11.39
CA THR A 144 13.87 -5.64 -12.08
C THR A 144 15.08 -5.01 -11.38
N GLY A 145 15.29 -5.34 -10.11
CA GLY A 145 16.37 -4.83 -9.27
C GLY A 145 16.29 -5.41 -7.86
N SER A 146 17.37 -5.25 -7.11
CA SER A 146 17.42 -5.63 -5.69
C SER A 146 17.40 -4.38 -4.81
N ARG A 147 16.87 -4.50 -3.59
CA ARG A 147 16.82 -3.42 -2.60
C ARG A 147 17.29 -3.91 -1.24
N ILE A 148 17.86 -3.02 -0.44
CA ILE A 148 18.15 -3.29 0.97
C ILE A 148 17.37 -2.34 1.86
N HIS A 149 16.88 -2.91 2.95
CA HIS A 149 16.29 -2.19 4.06
C HIS A 149 17.15 -2.41 5.30
N VAL A 150 17.63 -1.31 5.87
CA VAL A 150 18.35 -1.29 7.15
C VAL A 150 17.39 -0.71 8.18
N TYR A 151 16.79 -1.58 9.00
CA TYR A 151 15.85 -1.16 10.02
C TYR A 151 16.55 -1.00 11.37
N LYS A 152 16.22 0.09 12.08
CA LYS A 152 16.58 0.30 13.49
C LYS A 152 15.31 0.23 14.33
N PHE A 153 15.31 -0.63 15.35
CA PHE A 153 14.21 -0.78 16.29
C PHE A 153 14.65 -0.45 17.72
N ASN A 154 13.70 0.00 18.54
CA ASN A 154 13.83 0.02 19.99
C ASN A 154 12.87 -0.98 20.65
N ASN A 155 13.25 -1.47 21.83
CA ASN A 155 12.43 -2.33 22.68
C ASN A 155 11.93 -1.58 23.93
N CYS A 156 11.46 -0.33 23.78
CA CYS A 156 10.90 0.44 24.89
C CYS A 156 9.54 -0.09 25.37
N GLY A 157 8.82 -0.80 24.50
CA GLY A 157 7.52 -1.40 24.77
C GLY A 157 7.52 -2.93 24.64
N PRO A 158 6.34 -3.56 24.80
CA PRO A 158 6.18 -5.01 24.67
C PRO A 158 6.43 -5.53 23.25
N THR A 159 6.22 -4.68 22.24
CA THR A 159 6.51 -4.96 20.82
C THR A 159 7.61 -4.01 20.35
N PRO A 160 8.58 -4.47 19.53
CA PRO A 160 9.61 -3.59 18.96
C PRO A 160 8.99 -2.43 18.17
N GLU A 161 9.46 -1.20 18.40
CA GLU A 161 9.05 0.00 17.67
C GLU A 161 10.13 0.36 16.63
N LEU A 162 9.72 0.55 15.38
CA LEU A 162 10.60 0.99 14.30
C LEU A 162 10.96 2.47 14.51
N GLU A 163 12.26 2.77 14.58
CA GLU A 163 12.77 4.14 14.70
C GLU A 163 13.09 4.77 13.36
N SER A 164 13.74 3.99 12.50
CA SER A 164 14.22 4.47 11.21
C SER A 164 14.45 3.33 10.24
N GLU A 165 14.34 3.66 8.96
CA GLU A 165 14.68 2.81 7.84
C GLU A 165 15.67 3.56 6.94
N VAL A 166 16.75 2.87 6.55
CA VAL A 166 17.57 3.27 5.40
C VAL A 166 17.25 2.33 4.25
N PHE A 167 16.89 2.90 3.11
CA PHE A 167 16.51 2.19 1.90
C PHE A 167 17.45 2.56 0.75
N GLU A 168 17.96 1.56 0.04
CA GLU A 168 18.73 1.73 -1.18
C GLU A 168 18.35 0.66 -2.21
N MET A 169 18.42 1.00 -3.49
CA MET A 169 18.12 0.09 -4.59
C MET A 169 19.23 0.05 -5.63
N THR A 170 19.40 -1.10 -6.29
CA THR A 170 20.35 -1.22 -7.40
C THR A 170 19.97 -0.29 -8.56
N ALA A 171 20.98 0.30 -9.19
CA ALA A 171 20.79 1.13 -10.38
C ALA A 171 20.13 0.32 -11.51
N LYS A 172 19.15 0.94 -12.18
CA LYS A 172 18.47 0.33 -13.34
C LYS A 172 19.48 0.13 -14.49
N LYS A 173 19.43 -1.03 -15.13
CA LYS A 173 20.25 -1.39 -16.29
C LYS A 173 19.38 -2.00 -17.37
N GLU A 174 19.79 -1.82 -18.63
CA GLU A 174 19.21 -2.55 -19.75
C GLU A 174 19.38 -4.06 -19.54
N GLY A 175 18.31 -4.83 -19.73
CA GLY A 175 18.29 -6.27 -19.38
C GLY A 175 17.97 -6.58 -17.91
N GLY A 176 17.78 -5.57 -17.05
CA GLY A 176 17.41 -5.71 -15.64
C GLY A 176 18.61 -5.69 -14.68
N SER A 177 18.33 -5.40 -13.41
CA SER A 177 19.34 -5.37 -12.33
C SER A 177 19.06 -6.34 -11.18
N GLY A 178 18.00 -7.15 -11.30
CA GLY A 178 17.63 -8.16 -10.31
C GLY A 178 18.51 -9.40 -10.40
N LEU A 179 18.48 -10.27 -9.39
CA LEU A 179 19.28 -11.51 -9.42
C LEU A 179 18.99 -12.39 -10.65
N SER A 180 17.75 -12.36 -11.16
CA SER A 180 17.36 -13.14 -12.32
C SER A 180 18.00 -12.69 -13.65
N SER A 181 18.53 -11.45 -13.75
CA SER A 181 19.13 -10.96 -14.99
C SER A 181 20.49 -11.59 -15.30
N TYR A 182 21.14 -12.18 -14.29
CA TYR A 182 22.48 -12.80 -14.41
C TYR A 182 22.44 -14.23 -14.96
N LYS A 183 21.26 -14.85 -15.05
CA LYS A 183 21.04 -16.20 -15.62
C LYS A 183 21.98 -17.24 -15.00
N ALA A 184 23.00 -17.70 -15.73
CA ALA A 184 23.94 -18.71 -15.30
C ALA A 184 25.12 -18.15 -14.47
N ASP A 185 25.30 -16.82 -14.42
CA ASP A 185 26.38 -16.16 -13.67
C ASP A 185 25.99 -15.93 -12.19
N ALA A 186 26.05 -16.99 -11.39
CA ALA A 186 25.68 -16.96 -9.98
C ALA A 186 26.58 -16.04 -9.13
N GLU A 187 27.88 -15.98 -9.42
CA GLU A 187 28.82 -15.12 -8.69
C GLU A 187 28.62 -13.64 -9.02
N GLY A 188 28.37 -13.31 -10.30
CA GLY A 188 27.99 -11.96 -10.70
C GLY A 188 26.68 -11.50 -10.05
N ALA A 189 25.70 -12.40 -9.95
CA ALA A 189 24.45 -12.13 -9.23
C ALA A 189 24.70 -11.81 -7.75
N ALA A 190 25.53 -12.60 -7.06
CA ALA A 190 25.90 -12.36 -5.67
C ALA A 190 26.68 -11.04 -5.50
N GLN A 191 27.65 -10.77 -6.38
CA GLN A 191 28.43 -9.53 -6.38
C GLN A 191 27.58 -8.28 -6.57
N SER A 192 26.47 -8.38 -7.30
CA SER A 192 25.57 -7.25 -7.52
C SER A 192 24.97 -6.67 -6.23
N LEU A 193 24.92 -7.46 -5.15
CA LEU A 193 24.39 -7.03 -3.85
C LEU A 193 25.42 -6.28 -2.99
N ASP A 194 26.69 -6.22 -3.41
CA ASP A 194 27.75 -5.55 -2.63
C ASP A 194 27.43 -4.10 -2.33
N VAL A 195 26.98 -3.35 -3.33
CA VAL A 195 26.65 -1.92 -3.21
C VAL A 195 25.56 -1.69 -2.16
N LEU A 196 24.64 -2.66 -2.00
CA LEU A 196 23.59 -2.60 -1.01
C LEU A 196 24.13 -2.95 0.39
N MET A 197 24.96 -3.97 0.49
CA MET A 197 25.57 -4.36 1.76
C MET A 197 26.55 -3.30 2.30
N GLU A 198 27.21 -2.54 1.43
CA GLU A 198 28.02 -1.39 1.81
C GLU A 198 27.18 -0.29 2.48
N VAL A 199 25.92 -0.09 2.05
CA VAL A 199 24.97 0.79 2.76
C VAL A 199 24.67 0.27 4.15
N ALA A 200 24.47 -1.04 4.34
CA ALA A 200 24.28 -1.61 5.67
C ALA A 200 25.51 -1.43 6.57
N VAL A 201 26.72 -1.71 6.08
CA VAL A 201 27.96 -1.50 6.84
C VAL A 201 28.12 -0.05 7.27
N LYS A 202 27.78 0.90 6.39
CA LYS A 202 27.85 2.33 6.68
C LYS A 202 26.85 2.79 7.76
N ASN A 203 25.65 2.22 7.79
CA ASN A 203 24.55 2.70 8.63
C ASN A 203 24.35 1.89 9.92
N VAL A 204 24.91 0.69 10.04
CA VAL A 204 24.88 -0.09 11.29
C VAL A 204 26.17 0.14 12.08
N PRO A 205 26.12 0.64 13.34
CA PRO A 205 27.33 0.88 14.11
C PRO A 205 28.13 -0.40 14.36
N PRO A 206 29.48 -0.35 14.39
CA PRO A 206 30.33 -1.55 14.52
C PRO A 206 29.96 -2.47 15.69
N ALA A 207 29.55 -1.91 16.83
CA ALA A 207 29.13 -2.66 18.01
C ALA A 207 27.86 -3.53 17.78
N TYR A 208 27.03 -3.20 16.80
CA TYR A 208 25.81 -3.93 16.46
C TYR A 208 25.96 -4.87 15.27
N GLN A 209 26.95 -4.66 14.39
CA GLN A 209 27.08 -5.40 13.13
C GLN A 209 27.14 -6.92 13.35
N GLY A 210 27.92 -7.38 14.34
CA GLY A 210 28.04 -8.80 14.66
C GLY A 210 26.73 -9.45 15.13
N CYS A 211 25.76 -8.67 15.61
CA CYS A 211 24.46 -9.14 16.10
C CYS A 211 23.27 -8.65 15.26
N THR A 212 23.53 -8.19 14.03
CA THR A 212 22.50 -7.65 13.14
C THR A 212 22.22 -8.66 12.03
N PRO A 213 21.11 -9.43 12.10
CA PRO A 213 20.81 -10.45 11.11
C PRO A 213 20.55 -9.87 9.72
N VAL A 214 21.00 -10.59 8.70
CA VAL A 214 20.64 -10.36 7.30
C VAL A 214 19.87 -11.55 6.74
N ALA A 215 18.79 -11.24 6.03
CA ALA A 215 18.05 -12.18 5.20
C ALA A 215 17.88 -11.64 3.78
N VAL A 216 17.84 -12.56 2.81
CA VAL A 216 17.56 -12.30 1.40
C VAL A 216 16.33 -13.09 1.01
N LYS A 217 15.34 -12.41 0.45
CA LYS A 217 14.17 -13.06 -0.14
C LYS A 217 14.08 -12.69 -1.61
N ALA A 218 14.18 -13.70 -2.46
CA ALA A 218 13.95 -13.55 -3.89
C ALA A 218 12.47 -13.75 -4.23
N THR A 219 11.98 -12.95 -5.17
CA THR A 219 10.58 -12.97 -5.61
C THR A 219 10.35 -13.93 -6.78
N ALA A 220 9.15 -13.89 -7.38
CA ALA A 220 8.75 -14.75 -8.50
C ALA A 220 9.72 -14.73 -9.70
N GLY A 221 10.50 -13.66 -9.90
CA GLY A 221 11.45 -13.56 -11.01
C GLY A 221 12.54 -14.63 -10.97
N LEU A 222 13.08 -14.94 -9.79
CA LEU A 222 14.15 -15.94 -9.64
C LEU A 222 13.62 -17.36 -9.85
N ARG A 223 12.39 -17.64 -9.37
CA ARG A 223 11.70 -18.94 -9.57
C ARG A 223 11.61 -19.33 -11.05
N LYS A 224 11.42 -18.34 -11.93
CA LYS A 224 11.24 -18.54 -13.36
C LYS A 224 12.50 -19.00 -14.09
N LEU A 225 13.69 -18.87 -13.49
CA LEU A 225 14.93 -19.40 -14.09
C LEU A 225 15.01 -20.93 -14.03
N GLY A 226 14.18 -21.57 -13.21
CA GLY A 226 14.27 -23.00 -12.90
C GLY A 226 15.12 -23.25 -11.66
N GLU A 227 14.84 -24.38 -11.01
CA GLU A 227 15.37 -24.77 -9.70
C GLU A 227 16.89 -24.73 -9.64
N ALA A 228 17.56 -25.41 -10.57
CA ALA A 228 19.02 -25.51 -10.56
C ALA A 228 19.73 -24.13 -10.65
N MET A 229 19.25 -23.22 -11.49
CA MET A 229 19.83 -21.88 -11.63
C MET A 229 19.50 -20.99 -10.43
N SER A 230 18.25 -21.02 -9.96
CA SER A 230 17.83 -20.30 -8.76
C SER A 230 18.68 -20.70 -7.55
N ASP A 231 18.87 -21.99 -7.33
CA ASP A 231 19.63 -22.52 -6.20
C ASP A 231 21.12 -22.17 -6.29
N ALA A 232 21.72 -22.21 -7.49
CA ALA A 232 23.10 -21.80 -7.69
C ALA A 232 23.30 -20.33 -7.30
N ILE A 233 22.39 -19.44 -7.72
CA ILE A 233 22.42 -18.03 -7.36
C ILE A 233 22.26 -17.84 -5.84
N LEU A 234 21.29 -18.51 -5.22
CA LEU A 234 21.04 -18.36 -3.78
C LEU A 234 22.22 -18.86 -2.93
N LYS A 235 22.87 -19.96 -3.34
CA LYS A 235 24.09 -20.46 -2.70
C LYS A 235 25.25 -19.48 -2.81
N ALA A 236 25.47 -18.90 -4.00
CA ALA A 236 26.49 -17.87 -4.20
C ALA A 236 26.23 -16.62 -3.35
N VAL A 237 24.97 -16.16 -3.30
CA VAL A 237 24.55 -15.04 -2.44
C VAL A 237 24.82 -15.35 -0.97
N ARG A 238 24.42 -16.53 -0.48
CA ARG A 238 24.67 -16.93 0.92
C ARG A 238 26.16 -16.95 1.24
N ASN A 239 26.95 -17.65 0.43
CA ASN A 239 28.41 -17.73 0.61
C ASN A 239 29.04 -16.33 0.66
N ARG A 240 28.63 -15.43 -0.23
CA ARG A 240 29.14 -14.06 -0.27
C ARG A 240 28.79 -13.27 1.00
N LEU A 241 27.54 -13.38 1.47
CA LEU A 241 27.10 -12.71 2.70
C LEU A 241 27.85 -13.22 3.94
N GLU A 242 28.08 -14.52 4.02
CA GLU A 242 28.76 -15.14 5.16
C GLU A 242 30.25 -14.78 5.22
N THR A 243 30.92 -14.70 4.06
CA THR A 243 32.38 -14.52 3.95
C THR A 243 32.84 -13.07 3.85
N LYS A 244 32.09 -12.18 3.19
CA LYS A 244 32.53 -10.80 2.91
C LYS A 244 32.05 -9.79 3.95
N PHE A 245 30.93 -10.04 4.63
CA PHE A 245 30.25 -9.04 5.45
C PHE A 245 30.18 -9.43 6.94
N PRO A 246 30.15 -8.44 7.85
CA PRO A 246 30.22 -8.67 9.30
C PRO A 246 28.89 -9.16 9.91
N PHE A 247 27.82 -9.19 9.12
CA PHE A 247 26.47 -9.53 9.57
C PHE A 247 26.26 -11.04 9.63
N PRO A 248 25.62 -11.57 10.70
CA PRO A 248 25.17 -12.96 10.71
C PRO A 248 24.04 -13.18 9.68
N VAL A 249 24.18 -14.21 8.86
CA VAL A 249 23.14 -14.63 7.92
C VAL A 249 22.18 -15.56 8.66
N VAL A 250 20.88 -15.34 8.48
CA VAL A 250 19.86 -16.24 9.01
C VAL A 250 20.10 -17.67 8.49
N ALA A 251 19.92 -18.67 9.36
CA ALA A 251 20.21 -20.06 9.04
C ALA A 251 19.35 -20.57 7.86
N GLU A 252 19.88 -21.56 7.16
CA GLU A 252 19.27 -22.09 5.94
C GLU A 252 17.91 -22.74 6.21
N GLU A 253 17.80 -23.48 7.32
CA GLU A 253 16.57 -24.11 7.78
C GLU A 253 15.49 -23.11 8.25
N LYS A 254 15.87 -21.86 8.47
CA LYS A 254 14.96 -20.73 8.74
C LYS A 254 14.77 -19.82 7.52
N GLY A 255 15.32 -20.22 6.37
CA GLY A 255 15.09 -19.53 5.12
C GLY A 255 15.86 -18.22 4.98
N GLY A 256 17.08 -18.12 5.52
CA GLY A 256 17.80 -16.85 5.50
C GLY A 256 18.15 -16.31 4.12
N VAL A 257 18.37 -17.19 3.14
CA VAL A 257 18.54 -16.82 1.72
C VAL A 257 17.69 -17.78 0.92
N GLN A 258 16.52 -17.33 0.47
CA GLN A 258 15.57 -18.20 -0.21
C GLN A 258 14.70 -17.44 -1.21
N VAL A 259 14.03 -18.19 -2.08
CA VAL A 259 12.82 -17.70 -2.72
C VAL A 259 11.69 -17.63 -1.70
N MET A 260 11.02 -16.49 -1.58
CA MET A 260 9.82 -16.36 -0.74
C MET A 260 8.57 -16.88 -1.45
N ASP A 261 7.70 -17.58 -0.73
CA ASP A 261 6.38 -17.97 -1.24
C ASP A 261 5.51 -16.70 -1.44
N GLY A 262 4.69 -16.69 -2.49
CA GLY A 262 3.74 -15.59 -2.71
C GLY A 262 2.72 -15.44 -1.58
N LYS A 263 2.39 -16.53 -0.87
CA LYS A 263 1.57 -16.49 0.35
C LYS A 263 2.22 -15.63 1.43
N ASP A 264 3.49 -15.88 1.71
CA ASP A 264 4.26 -15.15 2.71
C ASP A 264 4.45 -13.68 2.32
N GLU A 265 4.69 -13.40 1.04
CA GLU A 265 4.80 -12.05 0.49
C GLU A 265 3.59 -11.18 0.86
N GLY A 266 2.38 -11.68 0.60
CA GLY A 266 1.15 -10.96 0.91
C GLY A 266 0.97 -10.74 2.42
N VAL A 267 1.21 -11.77 3.23
CA VAL A 267 1.03 -11.68 4.70
C VAL A 267 2.03 -10.70 5.31
N TYR A 268 3.30 -10.73 4.89
CA TYR A 268 4.28 -9.78 5.38
C TYR A 268 4.01 -8.35 4.91
N ALA A 269 3.44 -8.16 3.72
CA ALA A 269 2.97 -6.84 3.29
C ALA A 269 1.79 -6.33 4.15
N TRP A 270 0.87 -7.22 4.52
CA TRP A 270 -0.22 -6.92 5.46
C TRP A 270 0.30 -6.56 6.86
N ILE A 271 1.28 -7.31 7.38
CA ILE A 271 1.92 -7.02 8.67
C ILE A 271 2.57 -5.63 8.60
N THR A 272 3.34 -5.33 7.55
CA THR A 272 3.99 -4.04 7.36
C THR A 272 2.99 -2.88 7.40
N ALA A 273 1.94 -2.96 6.59
CA ALA A 273 0.93 -1.90 6.52
C ALA A 273 0.26 -1.68 7.87
N ASN A 274 -0.23 -2.74 8.50
CA ASN A 274 -0.97 -2.63 9.75
C ASN A 274 -0.07 -2.27 10.94
N TYR A 275 1.21 -2.68 10.92
CA TYR A 275 2.19 -2.28 11.91
C TYR A 275 2.49 -0.78 11.81
N LEU A 276 2.74 -0.26 10.61
CA LEU A 276 3.00 1.16 10.38
C LEU A 276 1.77 2.03 10.67
N LEU A 277 0.56 1.53 10.40
CA LEU A 277 -0.70 2.16 10.80
C LEU A 277 -0.93 2.12 12.32
N GLY A 278 -0.22 1.27 13.06
CA GLY A 278 -0.38 1.07 14.50
C GLY A 278 -1.52 0.13 14.88
N LYS A 279 -2.19 -0.48 13.90
CA LYS A 279 -3.34 -1.40 14.06
C LYS A 279 -2.94 -2.77 14.60
N ILE A 280 -1.66 -3.15 14.49
CA ILE A 280 -1.07 -4.31 15.16
C ILE A 280 0.18 -3.90 15.93
N GLY A 281 0.55 -4.64 16.99
CA GLY A 281 1.70 -4.32 17.85
C GLY A 281 1.52 -3.08 18.76
N GLY A 282 0.58 -2.20 18.43
CA GLY A 282 0.24 -1.01 19.20
C GLY A 282 -0.99 -1.17 20.11
N PRO A 283 -1.35 -0.07 20.81
CA PRO A 283 -2.54 -0.01 21.65
C PRO A 283 -3.85 0.06 20.83
N ASP A 284 -3.80 0.48 19.56
CA ASP A 284 -4.97 0.51 18.69
C ASP A 284 -5.43 -0.93 18.36
N LYS A 285 -6.71 -1.18 18.61
CA LYS A 285 -7.39 -2.46 18.37
C LYS A 285 -8.48 -2.35 17.29
N SER A 286 -8.52 -1.24 16.56
CA SER A 286 -9.43 -1.03 15.44
C SER A 286 -9.24 -2.09 14.35
N PRO A 287 -10.25 -2.33 13.49
CA PRO A 287 -10.15 -3.26 12.37
C PRO A 287 -8.96 -2.96 11.48
N THR A 288 -8.25 -4.02 11.09
CA THR A 288 -7.07 -3.97 10.24
C THR A 288 -7.40 -3.49 8.83
N ALA A 289 -6.41 -3.02 8.09
CA ALA A 289 -6.53 -2.69 6.67
C ALA A 289 -6.26 -3.93 5.81
N ALA A 290 -6.89 -4.00 4.64
CA ALA A 290 -6.54 -4.94 3.59
C ALA A 290 -5.32 -4.45 2.82
N VAL A 291 -4.52 -5.39 2.32
CA VAL A 291 -3.39 -5.11 1.45
C VAL A 291 -3.52 -5.91 0.17
N LEU A 292 -3.41 -5.21 -0.96
CA LEU A 292 -3.28 -5.80 -2.27
C LEU A 292 -1.96 -5.34 -2.88
N ASP A 293 -1.14 -6.29 -3.29
CA ASP A 293 0.17 -6.00 -3.87
C ASP A 293 0.22 -6.50 -5.30
N LEU A 294 0.38 -5.58 -6.26
CA LEU A 294 0.52 -5.94 -7.67
C LEU A 294 2.00 -5.94 -8.04
N GLY A 295 2.61 -7.12 -7.95
CA GLY A 295 3.98 -7.37 -8.40
C GLY A 295 4.08 -7.58 -9.92
N GLY A 296 5.28 -7.93 -10.39
CA GLY A 296 5.51 -8.23 -11.81
C GLY A 296 4.98 -9.59 -12.24
N GLY A 297 5.20 -10.62 -11.41
CA GLY A 297 4.85 -12.02 -11.70
C GLY A 297 3.56 -12.53 -11.05
N SER A 298 3.12 -11.89 -9.97
CA SER A 298 1.93 -12.26 -9.21
C SER A 298 1.23 -11.03 -8.65
N THR A 299 0.00 -11.21 -8.18
CA THR A 299 -0.72 -10.24 -7.36
C THR A 299 -1.22 -10.93 -6.09
N GLN A 300 -1.06 -10.25 -4.95
CA GLN A 300 -1.45 -10.75 -3.64
C GLN A 300 -2.64 -9.97 -3.11
N ILE A 301 -3.48 -10.65 -2.32
CA ILE A 301 -4.57 -10.07 -1.56
C ILE A 301 -4.59 -10.66 -0.16
N VAL A 302 -4.59 -9.81 0.86
CA VAL A 302 -4.66 -10.22 2.27
C VAL A 302 -5.57 -9.28 3.05
N PHE A 303 -6.51 -9.85 3.80
CA PHE A 303 -7.40 -9.11 4.69
C PHE A 303 -7.94 -10.00 5.81
N GLU A 304 -8.41 -9.37 6.88
CA GLU A 304 -9.08 -10.03 8.00
C GLU A 304 -10.60 -9.96 7.77
N PRO A 305 -11.25 -11.03 7.25
CA PRO A 305 -12.69 -11.01 7.00
C PRO A 305 -13.48 -10.94 8.30
N THR A 306 -14.48 -10.06 8.35
CA THR A 306 -15.46 -10.03 9.44
C THR A 306 -16.75 -10.71 9.00
N PHE A 307 -17.05 -11.87 9.58
CA PHE A 307 -18.31 -12.58 9.38
C PHE A 307 -19.31 -12.10 10.43
N LYS A 308 -20.20 -11.17 10.04
CA LYS A 308 -21.33 -10.77 10.89
C LYS A 308 -22.42 -11.83 10.80
N ASP A 309 -23.16 -12.04 11.89
CA ASP A 309 -24.42 -12.79 11.87
C ASP A 309 -25.36 -12.14 10.86
N SER A 310 -25.44 -12.70 9.64
CA SER A 310 -26.31 -12.18 8.60
C SER A 310 -27.74 -12.64 8.91
N PRO A 311 -28.70 -11.72 9.16
CA PRO A 311 -30.10 -12.10 9.34
C PRO A 311 -30.71 -12.70 8.07
N HIS A 312 -30.04 -12.54 6.91
CA HIS A 312 -30.38 -13.20 5.66
C HIS A 312 -29.38 -14.35 5.47
N GLY A 313 -29.78 -15.56 5.85
CA GLY A 313 -28.93 -16.76 5.81
C GLY A 313 -28.23 -16.95 4.45
N GLY A 314 -27.00 -17.49 4.49
CA GLY A 314 -26.20 -17.75 3.30
C GLY A 314 -24.74 -17.27 3.36
N MET A 315 -24.30 -16.67 4.46
CA MET A 315 -22.88 -16.38 4.70
C MET A 315 -22.31 -17.38 5.72
N PRO A 316 -21.10 -17.92 5.50
CA PRO A 316 -20.45 -18.76 6.50
C PRO A 316 -20.14 -17.93 7.75
N GLU A 317 -20.24 -18.57 8.92
CA GLU A 317 -19.98 -17.94 10.23
C GLU A 317 -18.48 -17.66 10.47
N LYS A 318 -17.61 -18.27 9.66
CA LYS A 318 -16.15 -18.21 9.78
C LYS A 318 -15.47 -18.47 8.45
N LEU A 319 -14.17 -18.20 8.37
CA LEU A 319 -13.38 -18.54 7.20
C LEU A 319 -13.32 -20.06 7.03
N ALA A 320 -13.46 -20.52 5.79
CA ALA A 320 -13.33 -21.93 5.49
C ALA A 320 -11.89 -22.41 5.80
N PRO A 321 -11.72 -23.69 6.19
CA PRO A 321 -10.38 -24.25 6.30
C PRO A 321 -9.74 -24.39 4.91
N GLY A 322 -8.43 -24.18 4.84
CA GLY A 322 -7.63 -24.36 3.63
C GLY A 322 -6.41 -23.46 3.60
N ASP A 323 -5.61 -23.56 2.54
CA ASP A 323 -4.34 -22.82 2.43
C ASP A 323 -4.52 -21.30 2.46
N HIS A 324 -5.70 -20.82 2.05
CA HIS A 324 -6.09 -19.40 2.06
C HIS A 324 -6.30 -18.83 3.46
N LYS A 325 -6.52 -19.67 4.48
CA LYS A 325 -6.60 -19.25 5.88
C LYS A 325 -5.19 -19.17 6.46
N TYR A 326 -4.86 -18.04 7.07
CA TYR A 326 -3.59 -17.81 7.76
C TYR A 326 -3.85 -17.35 9.19
N GLU A 327 -3.29 -18.07 10.16
CA GLU A 327 -3.36 -17.73 11.58
C GLU A 327 -2.09 -17.00 12.00
N LEU A 328 -2.25 -15.82 12.58
CA LEU A 328 -1.15 -14.94 12.98
C LEU A 328 -1.34 -14.49 14.43
N ASP A 329 -0.35 -14.78 15.27
CA ASP A 329 -0.23 -14.17 16.59
C ASP A 329 0.80 -13.05 16.55
N PHE A 330 0.35 -11.81 16.77
CA PHE A 330 1.22 -10.64 16.75
C PHE A 330 0.83 -9.61 17.81
N GLY A 331 1.80 -9.16 18.61
CA GLY A 331 1.57 -8.14 19.64
C GLY A 331 0.50 -8.53 20.67
N GLY A 332 0.44 -9.83 21.02
CA GLY A 332 -0.52 -10.39 21.97
C GLY A 332 -1.96 -10.50 21.45
N ARG A 333 -2.16 -10.44 20.13
CA ARG A 333 -3.45 -10.63 19.47
C ARG A 333 -3.36 -11.75 18.45
N HIS A 334 -4.46 -12.48 18.33
CA HIS A 334 -4.67 -13.48 17.28
C HIS A 334 -5.44 -12.85 16.12
N PHE A 335 -5.04 -13.18 14.90
CA PHE A 335 -5.68 -12.75 13.66
C PHE A 335 -5.92 -13.95 12.75
N GLU A 336 -7.12 -14.02 12.18
CA GLU A 336 -7.48 -14.98 11.14
C GLU A 336 -7.56 -14.22 9.81
N LEU A 337 -6.53 -14.39 8.96
CA LEU A 337 -6.41 -13.69 7.69
C LEU A 337 -6.85 -14.59 6.55
N TYR A 338 -7.61 -14.03 5.61
CA TYR A 338 -7.64 -14.55 4.25
C TYR A 338 -6.40 -14.06 3.52
N GLN A 339 -5.71 -14.97 2.84
CA GLN A 339 -4.60 -14.66 1.95
C GLN A 339 -4.71 -15.45 0.65
N HIS A 340 -4.32 -14.82 -0.45
CA HIS A 340 -4.06 -15.53 -1.69
C HIS A 340 -3.02 -14.82 -2.56
N SER A 341 -2.28 -15.60 -3.35
CA SER A 341 -1.31 -15.11 -4.33
C SER A 341 -1.62 -15.68 -5.71
N TYR A 342 -2.07 -14.83 -6.63
CA TYR A 342 -2.36 -15.20 -8.02
C TYR A 342 -1.08 -15.14 -8.87
N LEU A 343 -0.34 -16.25 -8.91
CA LEU A 343 0.81 -16.40 -9.81
C LEU A 343 0.34 -16.34 -11.27
N GLY A 344 1.05 -15.58 -12.11
CA GLY A 344 0.66 -15.34 -13.50
C GLY A 344 -0.29 -14.15 -13.69
N TYR A 345 -0.59 -13.38 -12.63
CA TYR A 345 -1.45 -12.20 -12.67
C TYR A 345 -0.78 -10.92 -12.13
N GLY A 346 0.56 -10.94 -11.99
CA GLY A 346 1.31 -9.70 -11.85
C GLY A 346 1.25 -8.87 -13.14
N LEU A 347 1.62 -7.59 -13.08
CA LEU A 347 1.39 -6.66 -14.21
C LEU A 347 2.09 -7.12 -15.51
N MET A 348 3.28 -7.70 -15.43
CA MET A 348 4.00 -8.16 -16.63
C MET A 348 3.34 -9.41 -17.23
N GLU A 349 2.86 -10.32 -16.38
CA GLU A 349 2.12 -11.50 -16.83
C GLU A 349 0.76 -11.11 -17.39
N ALA A 350 0.08 -10.14 -16.78
CA ALA A 350 -1.17 -9.60 -17.27
C ALA A 350 -1.03 -9.04 -18.68
N ARG A 351 0.04 -8.28 -18.97
CA ARG A 351 0.36 -7.84 -20.34
C ARG A 351 0.43 -9.01 -21.30
N ASN A 352 1.23 -10.03 -20.96
CA ASN A 352 1.35 -11.22 -21.78
C ASN A 352 -0.01 -11.92 -21.98
N ASN A 353 -0.78 -12.13 -20.91
CA ASN A 353 -2.10 -12.78 -20.97
C ASN A 353 -3.08 -12.01 -21.87
N LEU A 354 -3.10 -10.67 -21.78
CA LEU A 354 -3.94 -9.82 -22.63
C LEU A 354 -3.47 -9.87 -24.09
N HIS A 355 -2.15 -9.85 -24.35
CA HIS A 355 -1.61 -10.03 -25.70
C HIS A 355 -1.97 -11.39 -26.30
N VAL A 356 -1.89 -12.47 -25.51
CA VAL A 356 -2.34 -13.81 -25.91
C VAL A 356 -3.84 -13.81 -26.22
N ALA A 357 -4.67 -13.17 -25.39
CA ALA A 357 -6.12 -13.11 -25.61
C ALA A 357 -6.48 -12.39 -26.91
N VAL A 358 -5.80 -11.27 -27.23
CA VAL A 358 -5.97 -10.54 -28.49
C VAL A 358 -5.46 -11.39 -29.67
N LEU A 359 -4.27 -11.97 -29.54
CA LEU A 359 -3.67 -12.81 -30.59
C LEU A 359 -4.54 -14.02 -30.94
N ASN A 360 -5.11 -14.69 -29.94
CA ASN A 360 -6.03 -15.81 -30.14
C ASN A 360 -7.33 -15.37 -30.83
N SER A 361 -7.84 -14.18 -30.52
CA SER A 361 -9.00 -13.62 -31.21
C SER A 361 -8.73 -13.38 -32.70
N VAL A 362 -7.54 -12.86 -33.03
CA VAL A 362 -7.13 -12.64 -34.43
C VAL A 362 -6.85 -13.95 -35.14
N TYR A 363 -6.23 -14.90 -34.45
CA TYR A 363 -6.00 -16.25 -34.98
C TYR A 363 -7.33 -16.93 -35.37
N GLU A 364 -8.32 -16.96 -34.49
CA GLU A 364 -9.61 -17.61 -34.79
C GLU A 364 -10.34 -16.96 -35.97
N GLN A 365 -10.19 -15.64 -36.17
CA GLN A 365 -10.72 -14.95 -37.36
C GLN A 365 -10.01 -15.35 -38.66
N ASN A 366 -8.73 -15.73 -38.58
CA ASN A 366 -7.90 -16.09 -39.73
C ASN A 366 -7.69 -17.59 -39.88
N LYS A 367 -8.26 -18.41 -39.01
CA LYS A 367 -8.04 -19.87 -38.95
C LYS A 367 -8.45 -20.62 -40.22
N ALA A 368 -9.40 -20.07 -40.97
CA ALA A 368 -9.80 -20.60 -42.28
C ALA A 368 -8.74 -20.38 -43.37
N SER A 369 -7.79 -19.46 -43.15
CA SER A 369 -6.62 -19.27 -44.00
C SER A 369 -5.49 -20.17 -43.52
N GLU A 370 -5.00 -21.07 -44.38
CA GLU A 370 -3.83 -21.91 -44.06
C GLU A 370 -2.51 -21.11 -43.96
N SER A 371 -2.55 -19.81 -44.29
CA SER A 371 -1.39 -18.93 -44.27
C SER A 371 -1.23 -18.19 -42.95
N LYS A 372 0.00 -18.16 -42.43
CA LYS A 372 0.42 -17.36 -41.27
C LYS A 372 0.85 -15.93 -41.63
N ALA A 373 0.64 -15.47 -42.87
CA ALA A 373 1.06 -14.15 -43.33
C ALA A 373 0.41 -12.98 -42.57
N TRP A 374 -0.69 -13.22 -41.85
CA TRP A 374 -1.32 -12.20 -40.99
C TRP A 374 -0.44 -11.81 -39.79
N LEU A 375 0.52 -12.65 -39.37
CA LEU A 375 1.48 -12.32 -38.31
C LEU A 375 2.52 -11.27 -38.73
N GLU A 376 2.77 -11.13 -40.03
CA GLU A 376 3.69 -10.12 -40.57
C GLU A 376 3.05 -8.73 -40.64
N LYS A 377 1.73 -8.65 -40.51
CA LYS A 377 0.99 -7.39 -40.50
C LYS A 377 0.80 -6.89 -39.06
N PRO A 378 0.79 -5.56 -38.83
CA PRO A 378 0.49 -5.01 -37.53
C PRO A 378 -0.87 -5.51 -37.01
N ILE A 379 -0.86 -6.10 -35.82
CA ILE A 379 -2.06 -6.60 -35.15
C ILE A 379 -2.70 -5.44 -34.39
N VAL A 380 -3.96 -5.13 -34.68
CA VAL A 380 -4.70 -4.11 -33.94
C VAL A 380 -5.00 -4.62 -32.54
N ASN A 381 -4.46 -3.96 -31.53
CA ASN A 381 -4.69 -4.28 -30.13
C ASN A 381 -5.40 -3.10 -29.44
N PRO A 382 -6.66 -3.25 -28.99
CA PRO A 382 -7.44 -2.18 -28.36
C PRO A 382 -6.87 -1.70 -27.01
N CYS A 383 -5.94 -2.46 -26.42
CA CYS A 383 -5.26 -2.10 -25.18
C CYS A 383 -3.95 -1.32 -25.39
N ILE A 384 -3.47 -1.20 -26.64
CA ILE A 384 -2.38 -0.29 -26.96
C ILE A 384 -2.97 1.09 -27.23
N ALA A 385 -2.32 2.13 -26.69
CA ALA A 385 -2.77 3.50 -26.85
C ALA A 385 -2.96 3.86 -28.34
N PRO A 386 -3.99 4.66 -28.68
CA PRO A 386 -4.34 4.93 -30.08
C PRO A 386 -3.16 5.40 -30.92
N ARG A 387 -2.99 4.81 -32.10
CA ARG A 387 -1.92 5.12 -33.08
C ARG A 387 -0.48 4.87 -32.61
N MET A 388 -0.28 4.30 -31.42
CA MET A 388 1.03 3.86 -30.96
C MET A 388 1.26 2.40 -31.36
N SER A 389 2.52 2.02 -31.55
CA SER A 389 2.91 0.67 -31.90
C SER A 389 4.01 0.17 -30.99
N LYS A 390 4.03 -1.13 -30.75
CA LYS A 390 5.08 -1.80 -29.98
C LYS A 390 5.31 -3.20 -30.52
N GLU A 391 6.57 -3.53 -30.77
CA GLU A 391 6.97 -4.92 -30.97
C GLU A 391 6.91 -5.64 -29.62
N VAL A 392 6.15 -6.73 -29.57
CA VAL A 392 5.95 -7.53 -28.38
C VAL A 392 6.32 -8.98 -28.66
N GLN A 393 7.15 -9.55 -27.79
CA GLN A 393 7.36 -10.98 -27.74
C GLN A 393 6.28 -11.60 -26.86
N VAL A 394 5.34 -12.32 -27.47
CA VAL A 394 4.22 -12.96 -26.79
C VAL A 394 4.63 -14.38 -26.43
N MET A 395 4.64 -14.67 -25.13
CA MET A 395 4.88 -16.02 -24.59
C MET A 395 3.56 -16.79 -24.59
N LEU A 396 3.52 -17.91 -25.31
CA LEU A 396 2.30 -18.68 -25.53
C LEU A 396 2.24 -19.89 -24.57
N PRO A 397 1.03 -20.37 -24.23
CA PRO A 397 0.86 -21.61 -23.48
C PRO A 397 1.54 -22.80 -24.16
N GLN A 398 1.95 -23.80 -23.38
CA GLN A 398 2.52 -25.04 -23.94
C GLN A 398 1.54 -25.71 -24.92
N GLY A 399 2.08 -26.23 -26.03
CA GLY A 399 1.29 -26.88 -27.08
C GLY A 399 0.50 -25.91 -27.96
N HIS A 400 0.70 -24.59 -27.80
CA HIS A 400 0.07 -23.63 -28.69
C HIS A 400 0.55 -23.81 -30.14
N ILE A 401 -0.40 -23.74 -31.07
CA ILE A 401 -0.21 -23.93 -32.53
C ILE A 401 0.79 -22.98 -33.20
N LEU A 402 1.07 -21.84 -32.58
CA LEU A 402 2.05 -20.85 -33.05
C LEU A 402 3.44 -21.07 -32.44
N GLY A 403 3.63 -22.12 -31.65
CA GLY A 403 4.86 -22.41 -30.91
C GLY A 403 4.84 -21.84 -29.50
N ALA A 404 6.00 -21.86 -28.84
CA ALA A 404 6.16 -21.40 -27.45
C ALA A 404 6.18 -19.87 -27.30
N SER A 405 6.57 -19.15 -28.36
CA SER A 405 6.54 -17.68 -28.37
C SER A 405 6.45 -17.16 -29.80
N VAL A 406 5.90 -15.96 -29.99
CA VAL A 406 5.85 -15.27 -31.28
C VAL A 406 6.10 -13.78 -31.09
N SER A 407 6.93 -13.19 -31.94
CA SER A 407 7.11 -11.74 -31.99
C SER A 407 6.14 -11.13 -33.00
N VAL A 408 5.35 -10.16 -32.55
CA VAL A 408 4.38 -9.46 -33.38
C VAL A 408 4.43 -7.96 -33.10
N ASN A 409 4.17 -7.15 -34.11
CA ASN A 409 3.96 -5.72 -33.90
C ASN A 409 2.48 -5.48 -33.56
N MET A 410 2.21 -5.00 -32.36
CA MET A 410 0.87 -4.61 -31.93
C MET A 410 0.70 -3.10 -32.02
N THR A 411 -0.40 -2.66 -32.64
CA THR A 411 -0.71 -1.24 -32.87
C THR A 411 -2.08 -0.90 -32.29
N GLY A 412 -2.15 0.23 -31.59
CA GLY A 412 -3.41 0.75 -31.07
C GLY A 412 -4.36 1.19 -32.20
N PRO A 413 -5.69 1.14 -31.98
CA PRO A 413 -6.66 1.58 -32.97
C PRO A 413 -6.52 3.09 -33.30
N ALA A 414 -7.16 3.54 -34.37
CA ALA A 414 -7.16 4.97 -34.74
C ALA A 414 -7.88 5.86 -33.70
N GLU A 415 -8.88 5.29 -33.04
CA GLU A 415 -9.66 5.88 -31.94
C GLU A 415 -9.66 4.90 -30.77
N GLY A 416 -9.53 5.42 -29.55
CA GLY A 416 -9.47 4.61 -28.33
C GLY A 416 -10.74 3.82 -28.05
N SER A 417 -10.58 2.58 -27.59
CA SER A 417 -11.69 1.72 -27.19
C SER A 417 -11.47 1.13 -25.78
N PRO A 418 -11.59 1.96 -24.71
CA PRO A 418 -11.36 1.51 -23.34
C PRO A 418 -12.26 0.33 -22.96
N ALA A 419 -13.52 0.32 -23.40
CA ALA A 419 -14.46 -0.77 -23.10
C ALA A 419 -14.03 -2.10 -23.73
N LEU A 420 -13.52 -2.09 -24.96
CA LEU A 420 -13.04 -3.31 -25.61
C LEU A 420 -11.79 -3.83 -24.92
N CYS A 421 -10.83 -2.96 -24.56
CA CYS A 421 -9.68 -3.39 -23.77
C CYS A 421 -10.09 -3.99 -22.42
N ARG A 422 -11.02 -3.34 -21.71
CA ARG A 422 -11.58 -3.86 -20.45
C ARG A 422 -12.17 -5.25 -20.62
N SER A 423 -12.92 -5.50 -21.70
CA SER A 423 -13.50 -6.82 -21.97
C SER A 423 -12.44 -7.91 -22.16
N PHE A 424 -11.31 -7.58 -22.80
CA PHE A 424 -10.17 -8.50 -22.89
C PHE A 424 -9.53 -8.72 -21.52
N ALA A 425 -9.34 -7.67 -20.73
CA ALA A 425 -8.82 -7.77 -19.37
C ALA A 425 -9.70 -8.68 -18.48
N GLU A 426 -11.02 -8.47 -18.49
CA GLU A 426 -11.98 -9.28 -17.75
C GLU A 426 -12.01 -10.73 -18.23
N LYS A 427 -11.92 -10.96 -19.54
CA LYS A 427 -11.83 -12.31 -20.11
C LYS A 427 -10.61 -13.08 -19.57
N THR A 428 -9.49 -12.40 -19.33
CA THR A 428 -8.30 -13.07 -18.76
C THR A 428 -8.49 -13.52 -17.32
N LEU A 429 -9.52 -13.06 -16.59
CA LEU A 429 -9.75 -13.47 -15.21
C LEU A 429 -10.39 -14.87 -15.11
N GLU A 430 -10.95 -15.42 -16.19
CA GLU A 430 -11.58 -16.75 -16.19
C GLU A 430 -12.63 -16.91 -15.07
N LYS A 431 -13.59 -15.96 -14.98
CA LYS A 431 -14.64 -15.93 -13.94
C LYS A 431 -15.54 -17.17 -13.96
N ASP A 432 -15.68 -17.84 -15.11
CA ASP A 432 -16.51 -19.04 -15.28
C ASP A 432 -15.82 -20.34 -14.86
N ALA A 433 -14.57 -20.27 -14.38
CA ALA A 433 -13.85 -21.45 -13.90
C ALA A 433 -14.57 -22.12 -12.72
N GLU A 434 -14.49 -23.46 -12.65
CA GLU A 434 -15.16 -24.25 -11.62
C GLU A 434 -14.78 -23.80 -10.21
N CYS A 435 -15.78 -23.35 -9.45
CA CYS A 435 -15.60 -22.90 -8.07
C CYS A 435 -15.85 -24.06 -7.09
N LYS A 436 -14.76 -24.70 -6.64
CA LYS A 436 -14.83 -25.84 -5.71
C LYS A 436 -15.28 -25.47 -4.30
N LEU A 437 -14.98 -24.23 -3.89
CA LEU A 437 -15.32 -23.70 -2.58
C LEU A 437 -15.85 -22.27 -2.75
N ALA A 438 -17.18 -22.13 -2.77
CA ALA A 438 -17.84 -20.84 -2.93
C ALA A 438 -17.76 -19.99 -1.65
N PRO A 439 -17.79 -18.65 -1.77
CA PRO A 439 -17.68 -17.88 -3.02
C PRO A 439 -16.25 -17.87 -3.58
N CYS A 440 -16.11 -17.61 -4.88
CA CYS A 440 -14.82 -17.49 -5.56
C CYS A 440 -14.64 -16.12 -6.20
N ALA A 441 -13.41 -15.63 -6.21
CA ALA A 441 -13.04 -14.40 -6.93
C ALA A 441 -12.92 -14.70 -8.43
N PHE A 442 -11.81 -15.30 -8.86
CA PHE A 442 -11.58 -15.66 -10.26
C PHE A 442 -10.70 -16.92 -10.38
N ARG A 443 -10.69 -17.60 -11.53
CA ARG A 443 -10.05 -18.92 -11.72
C ARG A 443 -10.47 -20.00 -10.71
N GLY A 444 -11.71 -19.95 -10.24
CA GLY A 444 -12.22 -20.92 -9.25
C GLY A 444 -11.54 -20.83 -7.88
N VAL A 445 -10.83 -19.75 -7.59
CA VAL A 445 -10.15 -19.52 -6.31
C VAL A 445 -11.15 -18.98 -5.28
N HIS A 446 -11.30 -19.71 -4.17
CA HIS A 446 -12.11 -19.28 -3.04
C HIS A 446 -11.68 -17.91 -2.52
N GLN A 447 -12.63 -17.02 -2.30
CA GLN A 447 -12.43 -15.73 -1.63
C GLN A 447 -13.71 -15.33 -0.89
N PRO A 448 -13.65 -15.02 0.42
CA PRO A 448 -14.77 -14.40 1.12
C PRO A 448 -15.24 -13.14 0.40
N SER A 449 -16.55 -12.92 0.32
CA SER A 449 -17.11 -11.75 -0.35
C SER A 449 -16.55 -10.47 0.27
N PHE A 450 -15.82 -9.69 -0.54
CA PHE A 450 -15.15 -8.48 -0.08
C PHE A 450 -16.16 -7.44 0.40
N GLU A 451 -17.24 -7.23 -0.37
CA GLU A 451 -18.34 -6.33 -0.01
C GLU A 451 -19.01 -6.71 1.33
N LYS A 452 -19.21 -8.00 1.59
CA LYS A 452 -19.93 -8.46 2.79
C LYS A 452 -19.04 -8.58 4.02
N THR A 453 -17.77 -8.97 3.84
CA THR A 453 -16.84 -9.29 4.93
C THR A 453 -15.79 -8.20 5.19
N PHE A 454 -15.66 -7.21 4.29
CA PHE A 454 -14.66 -6.15 4.37
C PHE A 454 -15.16 -4.82 3.76
N ALA A 455 -16.36 -4.41 4.19
CA ALA A 455 -17.13 -3.37 3.54
C ALA A 455 -16.57 -1.94 3.71
N ARG A 456 -15.95 -1.63 4.87
CA ARG A 456 -15.70 -0.24 5.30
C ARG A 456 -14.26 0.06 5.67
N GLU A 457 -13.50 -0.97 5.94
CA GLU A 457 -12.12 -0.90 6.41
C GLU A 457 -11.21 -0.36 5.31
N ASP A 458 -10.01 0.09 5.66
CA ASP A 458 -9.11 0.64 4.65
C ASP A 458 -8.56 -0.45 3.72
N VAL A 459 -8.39 -0.13 2.43
CA VAL A 459 -7.76 -0.99 1.43
C VAL A 459 -6.54 -0.27 0.89
N TYR A 460 -5.35 -0.87 1.05
CA TYR A 460 -4.10 -0.33 0.52
C TYR A 460 -3.64 -1.12 -0.71
N LEU A 461 -3.31 -0.39 -1.77
CA LEU A 461 -2.83 -0.92 -3.03
C LEU A 461 -1.34 -0.57 -3.21
N PHE A 462 -0.50 -1.58 -3.34
CA PHE A 462 0.97 -1.45 -3.39
C PHE A 462 1.56 -1.66 -4.80
N SER A 463 2.86 -1.38 -4.90
CA SER A 463 3.68 -1.66 -6.08
C SER A 463 3.10 -1.08 -7.37
N TYR A 464 2.80 -1.91 -8.38
CA TYR A 464 2.34 -1.40 -9.66
C TYR A 464 0.98 -0.70 -9.61
N PHE A 465 0.15 -0.89 -8.57
CA PHE A 465 -1.02 -0.03 -8.39
C PHE A 465 -0.60 1.43 -8.19
N TYR A 466 0.39 1.68 -7.33
CA TYR A 466 0.96 3.02 -7.11
C TYR A 466 1.69 3.51 -8.36
N ASP A 467 2.60 2.69 -8.92
CA ASP A 467 3.45 3.09 -10.05
C ASP A 467 2.66 3.41 -11.32
N ARG A 468 1.42 2.94 -11.44
CA ARG A 468 0.56 3.20 -12.60
C ARG A 468 -0.49 4.30 -12.37
N THR A 469 -0.66 4.79 -11.15
CA THR A 469 -1.72 5.79 -10.87
C THR A 469 -1.13 7.11 -10.41
N GLN A 470 -0.14 7.07 -9.51
CA GLN A 470 0.44 8.28 -8.92
C GLN A 470 1.17 9.18 -9.94
N PRO A 471 1.97 8.66 -10.90
CA PRO A 471 2.61 9.51 -11.92
C PRO A 471 1.62 10.24 -12.84
N LEU A 472 0.36 9.78 -12.90
CA LEU A 472 -0.72 10.43 -13.64
C LEU A 472 -1.55 11.40 -12.77
N GLY A 473 -1.08 11.67 -11.55
CA GLY A 473 -1.66 12.66 -10.64
C GLY A 473 -2.75 12.12 -9.72
N MET A 474 -3.03 10.81 -9.72
CA MET A 474 -4.09 10.25 -8.87
C MET A 474 -3.78 10.50 -7.38
N PRO A 475 -4.77 10.93 -6.56
CA PRO A 475 -4.55 11.18 -5.14
C PRO A 475 -4.23 9.89 -4.37
N GLU A 476 -3.73 10.02 -3.14
CA GLU A 476 -3.44 8.88 -2.26
C GLU A 476 -4.69 8.08 -1.86
N SER A 477 -5.88 8.65 -1.99
CA SER A 477 -7.17 7.99 -1.74
C SER A 477 -8.14 8.32 -2.86
N PHE A 478 -8.76 7.31 -3.44
CA PHE A 478 -9.70 7.43 -4.56
C PHE A 478 -10.66 6.24 -4.62
N SER A 479 -11.74 6.38 -5.37
CA SER A 479 -12.70 5.33 -5.67
C SER A 479 -12.34 4.56 -6.95
N LEU A 480 -12.79 3.32 -7.09
CA LEU A 480 -12.61 2.56 -8.34
C LEU A 480 -13.31 3.23 -9.55
N ASP A 481 -14.32 4.06 -9.32
CA ASP A 481 -14.96 4.88 -10.34
C ASP A 481 -14.03 5.99 -10.86
N GLU A 482 -13.30 6.66 -9.96
CA GLU A 482 -12.25 7.61 -10.37
C GLU A 482 -11.11 6.91 -11.12
N LEU A 483 -10.76 5.67 -10.73
CA LEU A 483 -9.78 4.87 -11.47
C LEU A 483 -10.28 4.53 -12.87
N LYS A 484 -11.58 4.22 -13.00
CA LYS A 484 -12.23 3.99 -14.28
C LYS A 484 -12.22 5.23 -15.16
N ASP A 485 -12.44 6.42 -14.60
CA ASP A 485 -12.36 7.68 -15.33
C ASP A 485 -10.94 7.98 -15.80
N LEU A 486 -9.94 7.79 -14.95
CA LEU A 486 -8.52 7.88 -15.32
C LEU A 486 -8.22 6.92 -16.49
N THR A 487 -8.64 5.66 -16.34
CA THR A 487 -8.46 4.61 -17.37
C THR A 487 -9.08 5.01 -18.69
N ASN A 488 -10.32 5.50 -18.67
CA ASN A 488 -11.01 5.93 -19.88
C ASN A 488 -10.22 7.05 -20.56
N ARG A 489 -9.81 8.10 -19.85
CA ARG A 489 -9.05 9.22 -20.43
C ARG A 489 -7.73 8.78 -21.06
N VAL A 490 -6.95 7.99 -20.33
CA VAL A 490 -5.68 7.46 -20.83
C VAL A 490 -5.89 6.67 -22.12
N CYS A 491 -6.92 5.83 -22.17
CA CYS A 491 -7.24 5.01 -23.34
C CYS A 491 -7.80 5.77 -24.55
N HIS A 492 -8.32 7.00 -24.39
CA HIS A 492 -8.74 7.83 -25.53
C HIS A 492 -7.54 8.38 -26.32
N GLY A 493 -6.33 8.30 -25.77
CA GLY A 493 -5.10 8.74 -26.41
C GLY A 493 -4.85 10.25 -26.29
N GLU A 494 -3.83 10.73 -27.00
CA GLU A 494 -3.24 12.06 -26.83
C GLU A 494 -4.24 13.22 -26.93
N GLY A 495 -5.31 13.07 -27.72
CA GLY A 495 -6.37 14.08 -27.81
C GLY A 495 -7.18 14.31 -26.52
N ALA A 496 -7.06 13.42 -25.54
CA ALA A 496 -7.71 13.52 -24.22
C ALA A 496 -6.69 13.64 -23.07
N TRP A 497 -5.41 13.86 -23.38
CA TRP A 497 -4.32 13.93 -22.41
C TRP A 497 -3.97 15.36 -21.97
N ASP A 498 -4.70 16.37 -22.46
CA ASP A 498 -4.57 17.78 -22.08
C ASP A 498 -4.61 17.98 -20.55
N VAL A 499 -5.42 17.17 -19.86
CA VAL A 499 -5.55 17.20 -18.40
C VAL A 499 -4.29 16.76 -17.65
N PHE A 500 -3.38 16.04 -18.30
CA PHE A 500 -2.13 15.55 -17.70
C PHE A 500 -0.97 16.53 -17.90
N GLU A 501 -1.12 17.60 -18.70
CA GLU A 501 -0.04 18.58 -18.96
C GLU A 501 0.44 19.29 -17.70
N SER A 502 -0.44 19.47 -16.71
CA SER A 502 -0.09 20.07 -15.41
C SER A 502 0.56 19.10 -14.43
N VAL A 503 0.62 17.80 -14.75
CA VAL A 503 1.22 16.77 -13.91
C VAL A 503 2.65 16.54 -14.38
N PRO A 504 3.67 16.76 -13.51
CA PRO A 504 5.06 16.55 -13.87
C PRO A 504 5.30 15.14 -14.43
N ASP A 505 6.04 15.06 -15.53
CA ASP A 505 6.45 13.82 -16.21
C ASP A 505 5.32 12.92 -16.75
N ALA A 506 4.04 13.24 -16.51
CA ALA A 506 2.92 12.41 -16.92
C ALA A 506 2.84 12.23 -18.46
N MET A 507 3.09 13.31 -19.21
CA MET A 507 3.10 13.24 -20.67
C MET A 507 4.27 12.40 -21.21
N THR A 508 5.43 12.47 -20.56
CA THR A 508 6.59 11.64 -20.90
C THR A 508 6.28 10.17 -20.62
N GLU A 509 5.76 9.87 -19.42
CA GLU A 509 5.33 8.52 -19.05
C GLU A 509 4.32 7.96 -20.06
N LEU A 510 3.28 8.72 -20.42
CA LEU A 510 2.24 8.28 -21.35
C LEU A 510 2.77 8.01 -22.76
N ARG A 511 3.65 8.89 -23.28
CA ARG A 511 4.23 8.76 -24.62
C ARG A 511 5.30 7.67 -24.70
N ASP A 512 6.06 7.44 -23.65
CA ASP A 512 7.14 6.44 -23.63
C ASP A 512 6.61 5.00 -23.48
N ARG A 513 5.36 4.83 -23.03
CA ARG A 513 4.79 3.51 -22.74
C ARG A 513 3.42 3.30 -23.42
N PRO A 514 3.39 2.64 -24.59
CA PRO A 514 2.14 2.37 -25.33
C PRO A 514 1.09 1.53 -24.56
N GLU A 515 1.46 0.86 -23.48
CA GLU A 515 0.65 -0.11 -22.73
C GLU A 515 -0.10 0.50 -21.53
N TRP A 516 -0.09 1.82 -21.33
CA TRP A 516 -0.79 2.44 -20.20
C TRP A 516 -2.29 2.12 -20.15
N CYS A 517 -2.95 2.10 -21.31
CA CYS A 517 -4.35 1.70 -21.40
C CYS A 517 -4.57 0.24 -20.98
N LEU A 518 -3.65 -0.66 -21.35
CA LEU A 518 -3.63 -2.05 -20.92
C LEU A 518 -3.52 -2.14 -19.40
N ASP A 519 -2.49 -1.51 -18.84
CA ASP A 519 -2.16 -1.59 -17.42
C ASP A 519 -3.34 -1.15 -16.55
N LEU A 520 -3.96 -0.01 -16.87
CA LEU A 520 -5.06 0.56 -16.10
C LEU A 520 -6.36 -0.25 -16.25
N ASN A 521 -6.68 -0.75 -17.45
CA ASN A 521 -7.83 -1.64 -17.62
C ASN A 521 -7.64 -2.96 -16.87
N PHE A 522 -6.42 -3.51 -16.84
CA PHE A 522 -6.14 -4.70 -16.04
C PHE A 522 -6.32 -4.42 -14.54
N GLN A 523 -5.79 -3.32 -14.01
CA GLN A 523 -5.97 -2.96 -12.60
C GLN A 523 -7.45 -2.80 -12.24
N LEU A 524 -8.21 -2.09 -13.08
CA LEU A 524 -9.65 -1.92 -12.86
C LEU A 524 -10.41 -3.25 -12.93
N ALA A 525 -10.13 -4.09 -13.93
CA ALA A 525 -10.74 -5.41 -14.06
C ALA A 525 -10.39 -6.31 -12.87
N LEU A 526 -9.14 -6.31 -12.42
CA LEU A 526 -8.69 -7.07 -11.27
C LEU A 526 -9.40 -6.64 -9.98
N LEU A 527 -9.46 -5.34 -9.70
CA LEU A 527 -10.08 -4.80 -8.48
C LEU A 527 -11.60 -4.94 -8.47
N HIS A 528 -12.27 -4.50 -9.54
CA HIS A 528 -13.72 -4.45 -9.60
C HIS A 528 -14.34 -5.81 -9.98
N THR A 529 -13.85 -6.44 -11.04
CA THR A 529 -14.44 -7.68 -11.60
C THR A 529 -13.83 -8.93 -10.96
N GLY A 530 -12.52 -8.93 -10.73
CA GLY A 530 -11.78 -10.04 -10.12
C GLY A 530 -12.08 -10.20 -8.64
N TYR A 531 -11.73 -9.19 -7.85
CA TYR A 531 -11.91 -9.18 -6.39
C TYR A 531 -13.31 -8.77 -5.93
N GLU A 532 -14.20 -8.40 -6.87
CA GLU A 532 -15.60 -8.05 -6.62
C GLU A 532 -15.76 -6.85 -5.66
N MET A 533 -14.85 -5.88 -5.76
CA MET A 533 -15.00 -4.62 -5.03
C MET A 533 -16.07 -3.75 -5.70
N PRO A 534 -17.00 -3.13 -4.95
CA PRO A 534 -17.95 -2.17 -5.51
C PRO A 534 -17.24 -1.02 -6.25
N ILE A 535 -17.83 -0.49 -7.33
CA ILE A 535 -17.17 0.56 -8.13
C ILE A 535 -16.95 1.86 -7.34
N ASN A 536 -17.78 2.12 -6.34
CA ASN A 536 -17.63 3.25 -5.41
C ASN A 536 -16.72 2.96 -4.22
N ARG A 537 -16.05 1.80 -4.18
CA ARG A 537 -15.14 1.43 -3.09
C ARG A 537 -13.93 2.35 -3.08
N GLU A 538 -13.72 3.02 -1.96
CA GLU A 538 -12.51 3.80 -1.70
C GLU A 538 -11.32 2.87 -1.43
N VAL A 539 -10.20 3.16 -2.09
CA VAL A 539 -8.90 2.50 -1.99
C VAL A 539 -7.82 3.54 -1.80
N LYS A 540 -6.70 3.12 -1.21
CA LYS A 540 -5.57 3.99 -0.90
C LYS A 540 -4.32 3.48 -1.60
N ILE A 541 -3.55 4.39 -2.18
CA ILE A 541 -2.19 4.12 -2.68
C ILE A 541 -1.20 4.87 -1.80
N ALA A 542 -0.08 4.24 -1.50
CA ALA A 542 1.01 4.91 -0.81
C ALA A 542 2.33 4.22 -1.16
N LYS A 543 3.38 5.03 -1.32
CA LYS A 543 4.75 4.51 -1.39
C LYS A 543 5.34 4.32 0.00
N LYS A 544 4.97 5.21 0.94
CA LYS A 544 5.47 5.21 2.30
C LYS A 544 4.36 5.46 3.31
N ILE A 545 4.46 4.85 4.50
CA ILE A 545 3.69 5.25 5.68
C ILE A 545 4.66 5.68 6.78
N LYS A 546 4.46 6.89 7.32
CA LYS A 546 5.34 7.51 8.34
C LYS A 546 6.82 7.55 7.91
N GLY A 547 7.07 7.76 6.62
CA GLY A 547 8.43 7.85 6.07
C GLY A 547 9.10 6.50 5.76
N ASN A 548 8.43 5.37 6.03
CA ASN A 548 8.96 4.03 5.77
C ASN A 548 8.33 3.41 4.52
N GLU A 549 9.12 2.71 3.71
CA GLU A 549 8.69 2.03 2.49
C GLU A 549 7.58 1.01 2.77
N LEU A 550 6.61 0.96 1.86
CA LEU A 550 5.58 -0.07 1.86
C LEU A 550 5.99 -1.25 0.99
N GLY A 551 5.65 -2.43 1.48
CA GLY A 551 6.02 -3.71 0.89
C GLY A 551 6.07 -4.77 1.99
N TRP A 552 6.60 -5.94 1.68
CA TRP A 552 6.65 -7.06 2.61
C TRP A 552 7.87 -7.03 3.55
N CYS A 553 8.91 -6.23 3.25
CA CYS A 553 10.22 -6.34 3.90
C CYS A 553 10.20 -6.08 5.40
N LEU A 554 9.46 -5.07 5.88
CA LEU A 554 9.39 -4.77 7.31
C LEU A 554 8.71 -5.91 8.09
N GLY A 555 7.58 -6.40 7.59
CA GLY A 555 6.84 -7.53 8.14
C GLY A 555 7.69 -8.79 8.23
N ALA A 556 8.51 -9.06 7.21
CA ALA A 556 9.45 -10.18 7.19
C ALA A 556 10.67 -9.96 8.10
N SER A 557 10.99 -8.71 8.47
CA SER A 557 12.12 -8.36 9.33
C SER A 557 11.80 -8.44 10.82
N LEU A 558 10.53 -8.22 11.20
CA LEU A 558 10.10 -8.25 12.60
C LEU A 558 10.43 -9.58 13.31
N PRO A 559 10.19 -10.77 12.71
CA PRO A 559 10.62 -12.02 13.30
C PRO A 559 12.12 -12.09 13.56
N LEU A 560 12.95 -11.51 12.67
CA LEU A 560 14.42 -11.56 12.78
C LEU A 560 14.95 -10.90 14.06
N LEU A 561 14.15 -10.07 14.73
CA LEU A 561 14.52 -9.48 16.02
C LEU A 561 14.58 -10.53 17.15
N SER A 562 13.98 -11.71 16.96
CA SER A 562 14.11 -12.85 17.87
C SER A 562 15.34 -13.70 17.53
N GLN A 563 16.09 -14.12 18.54
CA GLN A 563 17.20 -15.07 18.33
C GLN A 563 16.72 -16.48 17.93
N GLU A 564 15.46 -16.80 18.20
CA GLU A 564 14.83 -18.07 17.78
C GLU A 564 14.66 -18.17 16.26
N SER A 565 14.85 -17.06 15.54
CA SER A 565 14.82 -16.98 14.09
C SER A 565 16.07 -17.52 13.41
N GLY A 566 16.96 -18.19 14.14
CA GLY A 566 18.05 -18.99 13.56
C GLY A 566 19.27 -18.17 13.15
N TRP A 567 19.66 -17.16 13.93
CA TRP A 567 20.93 -16.47 13.74
C TRP A 567 21.63 -16.33 15.09
N LYS A 568 22.96 -16.27 15.06
CA LYS A 568 23.79 -16.07 16.25
C LYS A 568 24.74 -14.92 16.01
N CYS A 569 25.01 -14.15 17.06
CA CYS A 569 26.00 -13.08 16.96
C CYS A 569 27.35 -13.64 16.51
N LYS A 570 27.96 -13.02 15.49
CA LYS A 570 29.35 -13.21 15.10
C LYS A 570 30.22 -12.55 16.18
N VAL A 571 30.48 -13.27 17.27
CA VAL A 571 31.40 -12.83 18.32
C VAL A 571 32.83 -13.06 17.81
N ARG A 572 33.61 -12.00 17.61
CA ARG A 572 35.06 -12.12 17.52
C ARG A 572 35.57 -12.26 18.96
N GLU A 573 36.16 -13.39 19.31
CA GLU A 573 36.95 -13.46 20.54
C GLU A 573 37.99 -12.33 20.49
N VAL A 574 37.93 -11.43 21.45
CA VAL A 574 39.01 -10.47 21.67
C VAL A 574 40.14 -11.29 22.30
N GLN A 575 41.16 -11.63 21.50
CA GLN A 575 42.38 -12.27 21.99
C GLN A 575 43.16 -11.37 22.94
#